data_AF-K7NKR3-F1
#
_entry.id   AF-K7NKR3-F1
#
_cell.length_a   1.000
_cell.length_b   1.000
_cell.length_c   1.000
_cell.angle_alpha   90.00
_cell.angle_beta   90.00
_cell.angle_gamma   90.00
#
_symmetry.space_group_name_H-M   'P 1'
#
loop_
_entity.id
_entity.type
_entity.pdbx_description
1 polymer ?
#
loop_
_entity_poly.entity_id
_entity_poly.type
_entity_poly.pdbx_seq_one_letter_code
_entity_poly.pdbx_strand_id
1 'polypeptide(L)'
;LVDVVICTVGRAQIADQFNIINAIKEVGTIKRFLPSEFGNIVEKEIGLEPVKSMYQLKAKIRRTIEAEGIPHTFISSNYFAGHFVPS
;
A
#
# COMPACT_ATOMS: atom_id res chain seq x y z
N LEU A 1 7.78 -2.70 21.68
CA LEU A 1 7.13 -3.60 20.69
C LEU A 1 5.96 -2.84 20.09
N VAL A 2 5.75 -2.93 18.78
CA VAL A 2 4.63 -2.29 18.09
C VAL A 2 3.62 -3.35 17.65
N ASP A 3 2.35 -3.02 17.72
CA ASP A 3 1.26 -3.91 17.30
C ASP A 3 0.82 -3.66 15.86
N VAL A 4 0.98 -2.42 15.37
CA VAL A 4 0.48 -1.96 14.08
C VAL A 4 1.58 -1.24 13.34
N VAL A 5 1.71 -1.53 12.06
CA VAL A 5 2.60 -0.81 11.14
C VAL A 5 1.75 -0.04 10.13
N ILE A 6 1.98 1.26 10.01
CA ILE A 6 1.33 2.13 9.02
C ILE A 6 2.42 2.69 8.11
N CYS A 7 2.34 2.39 6.81
CA CYS A 7 3.30 2.84 5.82
C CYS A 7 2.68 3.96 4.98
N THR A 8 3.31 5.15 5.02
CA THR A 8 2.88 6.34 4.26
C THR A 8 3.97 6.82 3.31
N VAL A 9 4.82 5.90 2.82
CA VAL A 9 5.91 6.25 1.90
C VAL A 9 5.37 6.79 0.58
N GLY A 10 6.11 7.73 -0.01
CA GLY A 10 5.76 8.35 -1.28
C GLY A 10 6.02 7.45 -2.48
N ARG A 11 5.62 7.95 -3.67
CA ARG A 11 5.71 7.22 -4.95
C ARG A 11 7.08 6.59 -5.21
N ALA A 12 8.16 7.31 -4.91
CA ALA A 12 9.53 6.86 -5.17
C ALA A 12 9.93 5.60 -4.39
N GLN A 13 9.24 5.31 -3.28
CA GLN A 13 9.60 4.25 -2.33
C GLN A 13 8.53 3.17 -2.21
N ILE A 14 7.55 3.15 -3.13
CA ILE A 14 6.47 2.15 -3.07
C ILE A 14 7.04 0.72 -3.12
N ALA A 15 8.09 0.49 -3.90
CA ALA A 15 8.76 -0.81 -3.98
C ALA A 15 9.48 -1.21 -2.67
N ASP A 16 9.94 -0.23 -1.88
CA ASP A 16 10.64 -0.51 -0.62
C ASP A 16 9.74 -1.18 0.43
N GLN A 17 8.41 -1.14 0.23
CA GLN A 17 7.46 -1.85 1.07
C GLN A 17 7.65 -3.37 1.09
N PHE A 18 8.31 -3.97 0.10
CA PHE A 18 8.70 -5.39 0.17
C PHE A 18 9.67 -5.67 1.33
N ASN A 19 10.53 -4.72 1.68
CA ASN A 19 11.42 -4.85 2.85
C ASN A 19 10.61 -4.81 4.15
N ILE A 20 9.57 -3.95 4.20
CA ILE A 20 8.67 -3.87 5.35
C ILE A 20 7.88 -5.18 5.51
N ILE A 21 7.37 -5.75 4.42
CA ILE A 21 6.69 -7.05 4.41
C ILE A 21 7.60 -8.14 4.97
N ASN A 22 8.84 -8.22 4.50
CA ASN A 22 9.82 -9.19 4.98
C ASN A 22 10.07 -9.04 6.49
N ALA A 23 10.26 -7.81 6.98
CA ALA A 23 10.47 -7.56 8.39
C ALA A 23 9.23 -7.92 9.24
N ILE A 24 8.02 -7.63 8.76
CA ILE A 24 6.77 -8.00 9.43
C ILE A 24 6.64 -9.52 9.56
N LYS A 25 6.95 -10.24 8.48
CA LYS A 25 6.96 -11.71 8.47
C LYS A 25 7.98 -12.27 9.46
N GLU A 26 9.18 -11.71 9.49
CA GLU A 26 10.26 -12.15 10.38
C GLU A 26 9.88 -12.01 11.86
N VAL A 27 9.28 -10.88 12.25
CA VAL A 27 8.93 -10.65 13.66
C VAL A 27 7.67 -11.40 14.09
N GLY A 28 6.76 -11.73 13.18
CA GLY A 28 5.57 -12.58 13.42
C GLY A 28 4.55 -12.06 14.46
N THR A 29 4.75 -10.86 15.01
CA THR A 29 3.96 -10.32 16.15
C THR A 29 3.03 -9.16 15.76
N ILE A 30 3.11 -8.68 14.52
CA ILE A 30 2.30 -7.56 14.05
C ILE A 30 0.85 -7.98 13.88
N LYS A 31 -0.05 -7.25 14.55
CA LYS A 31 -1.49 -7.47 14.54
C LYS A 31 -2.19 -6.81 13.35
N ARG A 32 -1.56 -5.80 12.74
CA ARG A 32 -2.07 -5.17 11.51
C ARG A 32 -1.00 -4.41 10.72
N PHE A 33 -1.01 -4.56 9.40
CA PHE A 33 -0.25 -3.76 8.46
C PHE A 33 -1.17 -2.91 7.56
N LEU A 34 -0.88 -1.61 7.47
CA LEU A 34 -1.52 -0.68 6.55
C LEU A 34 -0.47 -0.24 5.52
N PRO A 35 -0.43 -0.81 4.31
CA PRO A 35 0.49 -0.36 3.27
C PRO A 35 0.10 1.03 2.73
N SER A 36 1.01 1.65 1.99
CA SER A 36 0.83 2.97 1.37
C SER A 36 -0.17 2.92 0.20
N GLU A 37 -1.46 2.87 0.55
CA GLU A 37 -2.57 2.85 -0.41
C GLU A 37 -3.18 4.24 -0.60
N PHE A 38 -3.73 4.85 0.45
CA PHE A 38 -4.21 6.25 0.61
C PHE A 38 -4.61 7.01 -0.67
N GLY A 39 -5.33 6.35 -1.56
CA GLY A 39 -5.77 6.90 -2.84
C GLY A 39 -6.90 6.05 -3.38
N ASN A 40 -6.97 5.92 -4.70
CA ASN A 40 -7.88 4.97 -5.34
C ASN A 40 -7.25 3.57 -5.32
N ILE A 41 -7.96 2.60 -4.76
CA ILE A 41 -7.60 1.19 -4.91
C ILE A 41 -8.29 0.67 -6.17
N VAL A 42 -7.50 0.48 -7.24
CA VAL A 42 -8.00 -0.10 -8.48
C VAL A 42 -7.42 -1.50 -8.61
N GLU A 43 -8.30 -2.52 -8.68
CA GLU A 43 -7.88 -3.91 -8.88
C GLU A 43 -7.56 -4.21 -10.35
N LYS A 44 -8.19 -3.48 -11.27
CA LYS A 44 -8.00 -3.63 -12.72
C LYS A 44 -6.87 -2.73 -13.21
N GLU A 45 -6.20 -3.15 -14.27
CA GLU A 45 -5.22 -2.33 -15.00
C GLU A 45 -5.93 -1.18 -15.75
N ILE A 46 -6.33 -0.15 -15.01
CA ILE A 46 -6.97 1.04 -15.56
C ILE A 46 -5.98 2.20 -15.52
N GLY A 47 -5.96 2.99 -16.59
CA GLY A 47 -5.13 4.17 -16.74
C GLY A 47 -4.05 4.02 -17.79
N LEU A 48 -3.45 5.16 -18.14
CA LEU A 48 -2.28 5.23 -19.01
C LEU A 48 -1.01 5.37 -18.16
N GLU A 49 0.14 5.15 -18.77
CA GLU A 49 1.41 5.44 -18.11
C GLU A 49 1.51 6.93 -17.75
N PRO A 50 2.13 7.28 -16.61
CA PRO A 50 2.85 6.39 -15.66
C PRO A 50 1.98 5.76 -14.57
N VAL A 51 0.66 6.05 -14.56
CA VAL A 51 -0.24 5.69 -13.46
C VAL A 51 -0.51 4.18 -13.45
N LYS A 52 -0.59 3.57 -14.64
CA LYS A 52 -0.78 2.12 -14.80
C LYS A 52 0.31 1.31 -14.07
N SER A 53 1.58 1.60 -14.33
CA SER A 53 2.70 0.92 -13.65
C SER A 53 2.66 1.06 -12.12
N MET A 54 2.26 2.24 -11.63
CA MET A 54 2.11 2.48 -10.19
C MET A 54 1.01 1.61 -9.58
N TYR A 55 -0.16 1.51 -10.23
CA TYR A 55 -1.24 0.63 -9.76
C TYR A 55 -0.86 -0.85 -9.80
N GLN A 56 -0.15 -1.30 -10.83
CA GLN A 56 0.36 -2.67 -10.91
C GLN A 56 1.32 -3.00 -9.75
N LEU A 57 2.20 -2.06 -9.40
CA LEU A 57 3.12 -2.23 -8.27
C LEU A 57 2.36 -2.34 -6.94
N LYS A 58 1.35 -1.48 -6.70
CA LYS A 58 0.49 -1.58 -5.51
C LYS A 58 -0.30 -2.90 -5.47
N ALA A 59 -0.85 -3.33 -6.60
CA ALA A 59 -1.53 -4.63 -6.70
C ALA A 59 -0.59 -5.80 -6.39
N LYS A 60 0.68 -5.74 -6.83
CA LYS A 60 1.69 -6.73 -6.48
C LYS A 60 1.95 -6.76 -4.97
N ILE A 61 2.09 -5.60 -4.33
CA ILE A 61 2.27 -5.47 -2.88
C ILE A 61 1.10 -6.10 -2.12
N ARG A 62 -0.15 -5.81 -2.51
CA ARG A 62 -1.34 -6.41 -1.89
C ARG A 62 -1.33 -7.93 -1.97
N ARG A 63 -1.07 -8.50 -3.15
CA ARG A 63 -0.98 -9.95 -3.36
C ARG A 63 0.14 -10.58 -2.51
N THR A 64 1.27 -9.89 -2.36
CA THR A 64 2.36 -10.37 -1.50
C THR A 64 1.94 -10.37 -0.03
N ILE A 65 1.30 -9.31 0.46
CA ILE A 65 0.79 -9.23 1.84
C ILE A 65 -0.20 -10.37 2.12
N GLU A 66 -1.12 -10.62 1.19
CA GLU A 66 -2.11 -11.71 1.27
C GLU A 66 -1.44 -13.09 1.25
N ALA A 67 -0.50 -13.33 0.33
CA ALA A 67 0.21 -14.59 0.20
C ALA A 67 1.06 -14.93 1.44
N GLU A 68 1.60 -13.91 2.11
CA GLU A 68 2.37 -14.05 3.35
C GLU A 68 1.49 -14.17 4.61
N GLY A 69 0.16 -14.13 4.47
CA GLY A 69 -0.77 -14.27 5.60
C GLY A 69 -0.71 -13.12 6.60
N ILE A 70 -0.18 -11.95 6.22
CA ILE A 70 -0.02 -10.81 7.11
C ILE A 70 -1.40 -10.17 7.37
N PRO A 71 -1.83 -9.97 8.64
CA PRO A 71 -3.06 -9.25 8.94
C PRO A 71 -2.97 -7.81 8.40
N HIS A 72 -3.92 -7.38 7.55
CA HIS A 72 -3.79 -6.11 6.84
C HIS A 72 -5.08 -5.31 6.70
N THR A 73 -4.94 -4.03 6.31
CA THR A 73 -6.05 -3.16 5.93
C THR A 73 -5.58 -2.22 4.83
N PHE A 74 -6.22 -2.31 3.66
CA PHE A 74 -5.97 -1.41 2.55
C PHE A 74 -6.93 -0.21 2.65
N ILE A 75 -6.39 0.99 2.80
CA ILE A 75 -7.20 2.21 2.92
C ILE A 75 -7.38 2.85 1.53
N SER A 76 -8.61 2.84 1.02
CA SER A 76 -9.02 3.63 -0.14
C SER A 76 -9.57 4.98 0.33
N SER A 77 -8.73 6.02 0.38
CA SER A 77 -9.14 7.38 0.75
C SER A 77 -9.53 8.25 -0.45
N ASN A 78 -9.53 7.68 -1.66
CA ASN A 78 -9.92 8.33 -2.91
C ASN A 78 -9.06 9.58 -3.21
N TYR A 79 -9.68 10.75 -3.37
CA TYR A 79 -9.02 11.99 -3.79
C TYR A 79 -8.91 12.95 -2.61
N PHE A 80 -7.69 13.45 -2.33
CA PHE A 80 -7.48 14.46 -1.30
C PHE A 80 -8.16 15.79 -1.66
N ALA A 81 -9.03 16.29 -0.77
CA ALA A 81 -9.72 17.57 -0.97
C ALA A 81 -8.74 18.72 -1.24
N GLY A 82 -7.70 18.87 -0.41
CA GLY A 82 -6.68 19.92 -0.58
C GLY A 82 -5.78 19.79 -1.82
N HIS A 83 -5.96 18.74 -2.64
CA HIS A 83 -5.25 18.59 -3.92
C HIS A 83 -6.19 18.62 -5.12
N PHE A 84 -7.38 18.02 -5.02
CA PHE A 84 -8.28 17.82 -6.16
C PHE A 84 -9.49 18.76 -6.17
N VAL A 85 -9.84 19.41 -5.06
CA VAL A 85 -10.95 20.37 -5.00
C VAL A 85 -10.38 21.79 -5.14
N PRO A 86 -10.94 22.64 -6.04
CA PRO A 86 -10.57 24.04 -6.13
C PRO A 86 -10.77 24.79 -4.80
N SER A 87 -9.95 25.81 -4.57
CA SER A 87 -10.07 26.70 -3.41
C SER A 87 -11.19 27.73 -3.58
#